data_AF-A0A8F0FQX2-F1
#
_entry.id   AF-A0A8F0FQX2-F1
#
_cell.length_a   1.000
_cell.length_b   1.000
_cell.length_c   1.000
_cell.angle_alpha   90.00
_cell.angle_beta   90.00
_cell.angle_gamma   90.00
#
_symmetry.space_group_name_H-M   'P 1'
#
loop_
_entity.id
_entity.type
_entity.pdbx_description
1 polymer ?
#
loop_
_entity_poly.entity_id
_entity_poly.type
_entity_poly.pdbx_seq_one_letter_code
_entity_poly.pdbx_strand_id
1 'polypeptide(L)'
;PPLTNVSTSTDVGIIDGLSGLNRSVDEYPVEAISKRFRYDTALVSTLKDMEEDILEGLKSQDLEEYLSGPFTVVVKESCDGMGDVSEKHGGGPAVPEKAVRFSFTIMTISVANGSGSVRIFEEAKPNSELCCKPLCLMLADESDHETLTAILSPLIAERETMKSSELMLEVGGILRSFKFIFRGTGYDEKLVREVEGLEASGSVYICTLCDATRLEASQNLVFHSITRSHSENLQRYETWRANPYHESVDELRDRVKGVSAKPFIETLPSIDALHCDIGNAAEFYRIFQLEIGEVYRNSNATREERKKWQTILDKHLRKKMNLKPIMRMNGNFARKLMSKETVEAVCELVHCEERQEALKEIMDL
;
A
#
# COMPACT_ATOMS: atom_id res chain seq x y z
N PRO A 1 14.78 23.06 -11.24
CA PRO A 1 15.70 23.80 -10.33
C PRO A 1 16.56 22.81 -9.53
N PRO A 2 17.63 23.22 -8.83
CA PRO A 2 18.29 22.34 -7.88
C PRO A 2 17.30 21.83 -6.82
N LEU A 3 17.46 20.57 -6.40
CA LEU A 3 16.64 19.97 -5.35
C LEU A 3 16.99 20.59 -3.99
N THR A 4 15.98 20.96 -3.21
CA THR A 4 16.19 21.58 -1.90
C THR A 4 16.57 20.51 -0.88
N ASN A 5 17.60 20.76 -0.06
CA ASN A 5 18.11 19.84 0.97
C ASN A 5 18.60 18.47 0.44
N VAL A 6 18.88 18.35 -0.86
CA VAL A 6 19.45 17.13 -1.46
C VAL A 6 20.84 17.47 -2.00
N SER A 7 21.82 16.58 -1.75
CA SER A 7 23.20 16.76 -2.24
C SER A 7 23.24 16.78 -3.77
N THR A 8 24.08 17.64 -4.34
CA THR A 8 24.29 17.74 -5.79
C THR A 8 25.25 16.68 -6.33
N SER A 9 25.91 15.89 -5.48
CA SER A 9 26.82 14.84 -5.93
C SER A 9 26.03 13.69 -6.56
N THR A 10 26.50 13.18 -7.70
CA THR A 10 25.80 12.15 -8.49
C THR A 10 26.46 10.76 -8.38
N ASP A 11 27.53 10.65 -7.61
CA ASP A 11 28.31 9.44 -7.34
C ASP A 11 27.85 8.69 -6.06
N VAL A 12 26.71 9.09 -5.49
CA VAL A 12 26.15 8.47 -4.29
C VAL A 12 25.52 7.11 -4.63
N GLY A 13 26.02 6.04 -4.03
CA GLY A 13 25.45 4.70 -4.14
C GLY A 13 24.56 4.34 -2.96
N ILE A 14 24.84 3.19 -2.34
CA ILE A 14 24.16 2.74 -1.12
C ILE A 14 24.62 3.59 0.06
N ILE A 15 23.67 4.13 0.82
CA ILE A 15 23.91 4.94 2.02
C ILE A 15 23.22 4.34 3.25
N ASP A 16 23.67 4.75 4.43
CA ASP A 16 23.02 4.37 5.69
C ASP A 16 21.64 5.01 5.79
N GLY A 17 20.59 4.19 5.94
CA GLY A 17 19.21 4.69 5.97
C GLY A 17 18.92 5.58 7.17
N LEU A 18 19.69 5.44 8.24
CA LEU A 18 19.63 6.33 9.41
C LEU A 18 20.01 7.78 9.09
N SER A 19 20.65 8.05 7.94
CA SER A 19 20.87 9.40 7.42
C SER A 19 21.49 10.39 8.42
N GLY A 20 22.43 9.90 9.25
CA GLY A 20 23.13 10.71 10.26
C GLY A 20 22.45 10.81 11.63
N LEU A 21 21.40 10.02 11.89
CA LEU A 21 20.74 9.95 13.20
C LEU A 21 21.76 9.65 14.32
N ASN A 22 21.72 10.46 15.37
CA ASN A 22 22.68 10.36 16.48
C ASN A 22 22.47 9.05 17.24
N ARG A 23 23.57 8.34 17.51
CA ARG A 23 23.57 7.05 18.23
C ARG A 23 24.16 7.17 19.64
N SER A 24 24.17 8.38 20.21
CA SER A 24 24.56 8.57 21.60
C SER A 24 23.59 7.85 22.54
N VAL A 25 24.09 7.39 23.68
CA VAL A 25 23.27 6.79 24.75
C VAL A 25 22.31 7.79 25.39
N ASP A 26 22.55 9.09 25.18
CA ASP A 26 21.68 10.17 25.66
C ASP A 26 20.47 10.43 24.74
N GLU A 27 20.50 9.87 23.52
CA GLU A 27 19.46 10.07 22.49
C GLU A 27 18.49 8.88 22.46
N TYR A 28 17.43 9.00 21.67
CA TYR A 28 16.47 7.91 21.49
C TYR A 28 17.19 6.67 20.93
N PRO A 29 17.00 5.48 21.53
CA PRO A 29 17.69 4.27 21.08
C PRO A 29 17.19 3.87 19.68
N VAL A 30 18.12 3.79 18.74
CA VAL A 30 17.83 3.39 17.36
C VAL A 30 18.17 1.91 17.19
N GLU A 31 17.20 1.06 17.50
CA GLU A 31 17.29 -0.41 17.40
C GLU A 31 16.95 -0.90 15.98
N ALA A 32 17.56 -0.26 14.98
CA ALA A 32 17.30 -0.55 13.57
C ALA A 32 18.57 -0.55 12.72
N ILE A 33 18.56 -1.37 11.68
CA ILE A 33 19.59 -1.38 10.64
C ILE A 33 18.90 -1.06 9.33
N SER A 34 19.37 -0.02 8.63
CA SER A 34 18.81 0.36 7.34
C SER A 34 19.86 0.69 6.29
N LYS A 35 19.55 0.38 5.03
CA LYS A 35 20.32 0.77 3.85
C LYS A 35 19.35 1.22 2.76
N ARG A 36 19.71 2.30 2.07
CA ARG A 36 18.90 2.86 1.00
C ARG A 36 19.75 3.42 -0.12
N PHE A 37 19.13 3.62 -1.28
CA PHE A 37 19.62 4.55 -2.28
C PHE A 37 19.05 5.95 -2.02
N ARG A 38 19.74 6.97 -2.52
CA ARG A 38 19.13 8.30 -2.69
C ARG A 38 18.10 8.22 -3.81
N TYR A 39 16.92 8.81 -3.62
CA TYR A 39 15.78 8.52 -4.48
C TYR A 39 15.98 9.03 -5.92
N ASP A 40 16.49 10.24 -6.08
CA ASP A 40 16.88 10.79 -7.37
C ASP A 40 17.91 9.91 -8.09
N THR A 41 18.94 9.42 -7.40
CA THR A 41 19.95 8.53 -8.00
C THR A 41 19.35 7.19 -8.42
N ALA A 42 18.44 6.62 -7.62
CA ALA A 42 17.75 5.38 -7.97
C ALA A 42 16.85 5.56 -9.21
N LEU A 43 16.14 6.68 -9.32
CA LEU A 43 15.33 7.03 -10.50
C LEU A 43 16.20 7.23 -11.74
N VAL A 44 17.32 7.95 -11.63
CA VAL A 44 18.28 8.14 -12.72
C VAL A 44 18.81 6.79 -13.21
N SER A 45 19.25 5.93 -12.28
CA SER A 45 19.75 4.59 -12.63
C SER A 45 18.67 3.75 -13.31
N THR A 46 17.42 3.85 -12.87
CA THR A 46 16.30 3.09 -13.45
C THR A 46 15.93 3.61 -14.84
N LEU A 47 15.87 4.93 -15.03
CA LEU A 47 15.62 5.52 -16.36
C LEU A 47 16.75 5.21 -17.35
N LYS A 48 17.99 5.10 -16.88
CA LYS A 48 19.13 4.66 -17.68
C LYS A 48 19.07 3.20 -18.08
N ASP A 49 18.62 2.33 -17.17
CA ASP A 49 18.36 0.91 -17.46
C ASP A 49 17.29 0.76 -18.57
N MET A 50 16.33 1.68 -18.62
CA MET A 50 15.22 1.71 -19.57
C MET A 50 15.50 2.55 -20.83
N GLU A 51 16.76 2.89 -21.12
CA GLU A 51 17.13 3.76 -22.24
C GLU A 51 16.65 3.20 -23.59
N GLU A 52 16.82 1.90 -23.81
CA GLU A 52 16.37 1.23 -25.04
C GLU A 52 14.85 1.26 -25.16
N ASP A 53 14.12 0.96 -24.08
CA ASP A 53 12.65 0.98 -24.05
C ASP A 53 12.09 2.38 -24.36
N ILE A 54 12.74 3.44 -23.86
CA ILE A 54 12.34 4.83 -24.11
C ILE A 54 12.52 5.17 -25.60
N LEU A 55 13.65 4.79 -26.20
CA LEU A 55 13.94 5.06 -27.61
C LEU A 55 13.04 4.23 -28.55
N GLU A 56 12.83 2.96 -28.23
CA GLU A 56 11.87 2.11 -28.95
C GLU A 56 10.45 2.67 -28.82
N GLY A 57 10.08 3.14 -27.63
CA GLY A 57 8.82 3.82 -27.37
C GLY A 57 8.59 5.04 -28.26
N LEU A 58 9.57 5.93 -28.38
CA LEU A 58 9.52 7.08 -29.29
C LEU A 58 9.31 6.64 -30.74
N LYS A 59 10.09 5.67 -31.20
CA LYS A 59 10.00 5.13 -32.56
C LYS A 59 8.65 4.47 -32.84
N SER A 60 8.11 3.71 -31.89
CA SER A 60 6.81 3.02 -32.02
C SER A 60 5.63 4.00 -32.16
N GLN A 61 5.80 5.22 -31.67
CA GLN A 61 4.81 6.29 -31.72
C GLN A 61 5.08 7.28 -32.87
N ASP A 62 5.98 6.95 -33.80
CA ASP A 62 6.42 7.80 -34.92
C ASP A 62 6.91 9.19 -34.47
N LEU A 63 7.53 9.26 -33.28
CA LEU A 63 8.13 10.48 -32.74
C LEU A 63 9.62 10.59 -33.11
N GLU A 64 10.09 11.82 -33.24
CA GLU A 64 11.49 12.10 -33.53
C GLU A 64 12.39 11.60 -32.39
N GLU A 65 13.40 10.78 -32.71
CA GLU A 65 14.32 10.23 -31.71
C GLU A 65 15.07 11.32 -30.92
N TYR A 66 15.22 12.52 -31.50
CA TYR A 66 15.86 13.65 -30.85
C TYR A 66 14.95 14.50 -29.95
N LEU A 67 13.71 14.08 -29.73
CA LEU A 67 12.79 14.75 -28.82
C LEU A 67 13.38 14.81 -27.40
N SER A 68 13.47 16.04 -26.87
CA SER A 68 14.10 16.33 -25.58
C SER A 68 13.11 16.46 -24.41
N GLY A 69 11.80 16.38 -24.67
CA GLY A 69 10.76 16.41 -23.63
C GLY A 69 10.04 17.76 -23.50
N PRO A 70 9.34 18.01 -22.38
CA PRO A 70 9.42 17.26 -21.12
C PRO A 70 8.68 15.91 -21.18
N PHE A 71 9.35 14.85 -20.72
CA PHE A 71 8.76 13.54 -20.46
C PHE A 71 8.12 13.54 -19.07
N THR A 72 6.99 12.87 -18.91
CA THR A 72 6.30 12.66 -17.64
C THR A 72 6.40 11.20 -17.25
N VAL A 73 7.04 10.93 -16.13
CA VAL A 73 7.27 9.60 -15.56
C VAL A 73 6.31 9.40 -14.39
N VAL A 74 5.41 8.43 -14.51
CA VAL A 74 4.52 8.05 -13.41
C VAL A 74 5.19 6.92 -12.62
N VAL A 75 5.42 7.15 -11.33
CA VAL A 75 6.11 6.24 -10.43
C VAL A 75 5.11 5.71 -9.41
N LYS A 76 4.91 4.39 -9.37
CA LYS A 76 4.21 3.73 -8.26
C LYS A 76 5.17 3.57 -7.11
N GLU A 77 4.79 4.06 -5.93
CA GLU A 77 5.51 3.84 -4.68
C GLU A 77 4.81 2.75 -3.88
N SER A 78 5.60 1.88 -3.27
CA SER A 78 5.14 0.78 -2.44
C SER A 78 5.95 0.71 -1.15
N CYS A 79 5.27 0.41 -0.05
CA CYS A 79 5.91 0.11 1.21
C CYS A 79 5.18 -1.02 1.91
N ASP A 80 5.93 -2.01 2.39
CA ASP A 80 5.38 -3.19 3.04
C ASP A 80 6.22 -3.60 4.25
N GLY A 81 5.53 -3.94 5.35
CA GLY A 81 6.11 -4.60 6.52
C GLY A 81 6.10 -6.12 6.37
N MET A 82 7.21 -6.74 6.77
CA MET A 82 7.42 -8.18 6.77
C MET A 82 7.66 -8.64 8.20
N GLY A 83 6.91 -9.65 8.65
CA GLY A 83 7.19 -10.39 9.88
C GLY A 83 8.13 -11.58 9.64
N ASP A 84 8.49 -12.26 10.74
CA ASP A 84 9.26 -13.51 10.72
C ASP A 84 10.63 -13.37 10.04
N VAL A 85 11.29 -12.22 10.20
CA VAL A 85 12.63 -11.94 9.67
C VAL A 85 13.66 -12.18 10.78
N SER A 86 14.20 -13.39 10.87
CA SER A 86 15.08 -13.79 11.98
C SER A 86 16.30 -12.88 12.16
N GLU A 87 16.51 -12.45 13.41
CA GLU A 87 17.72 -11.73 13.81
C GLU A 87 18.96 -12.65 13.68
N LYS A 88 20.09 -12.06 13.31
CA LYS A 88 21.38 -12.78 13.25
C LYS A 88 22.21 -12.45 14.48
N HIS A 89 22.94 -13.44 15.00
CA HIS A 89 24.03 -13.17 15.93
C HIS A 89 25.06 -12.22 15.31
N GLY A 90 25.61 -11.31 16.10
CA GLY A 90 26.62 -10.35 15.65
C GLY A 90 26.92 -9.27 16.68
N GLY A 91 27.79 -8.33 16.33
CA GLY A 91 28.13 -7.16 17.15
C GLY A 91 27.29 -5.91 16.86
N GLY A 92 26.11 -6.08 16.25
CA GLY A 92 25.19 -4.98 15.93
C GLY A 92 24.26 -4.63 17.11
N PRO A 93 23.41 -3.60 16.95
CA PRO A 93 22.32 -3.39 17.90
C PRO A 93 21.37 -4.59 17.89
N ALA A 94 20.62 -4.77 18.98
CA ALA A 94 19.45 -5.64 18.94
C ALA A 94 18.48 -5.07 17.91
N VAL A 95 17.94 -5.92 17.04
CA VAL A 95 16.99 -5.52 16.00
C VAL A 95 15.72 -6.35 16.07
N PRO A 96 14.55 -5.80 15.70
CA PRO A 96 13.32 -6.57 15.67
C PRO A 96 13.39 -7.67 14.60
N GLU A 97 12.69 -8.79 14.84
CA GLU A 97 12.54 -9.87 13.84
C GLU A 97 11.52 -9.52 12.74
N LYS A 98 11.62 -8.30 12.23
CA LYS A 98 10.74 -7.67 11.26
C LYS A 98 11.55 -6.80 10.32
N ALA A 99 11.02 -6.61 9.12
CA ALA A 99 11.61 -5.69 8.16
C ALA A 99 10.56 -4.81 7.52
N VAL A 100 10.95 -3.62 7.10
CA VAL A 100 10.15 -2.77 6.22
C VAL A 100 10.92 -2.56 4.93
N ARG A 101 10.22 -2.66 3.80
CA ARG A 101 10.78 -2.38 2.48
C ARG A 101 10.02 -1.25 1.84
N PHE A 102 10.75 -0.25 1.34
CA PHE A 102 10.21 0.80 0.49
C PHE A 102 10.78 0.59 -0.91
N SER A 103 9.91 0.60 -1.92
CA SER A 103 10.23 0.29 -3.31
C SER A 103 9.47 1.21 -4.26
N PHE A 104 9.90 1.24 -5.52
CA PHE A 104 9.16 1.93 -6.57
C PHE A 104 9.17 1.17 -7.90
N THR A 105 8.23 1.52 -8.77
CA THR A 105 8.12 1.01 -10.14
C THR A 105 7.80 2.15 -11.07
N ILE A 106 8.52 2.25 -12.19
CA ILE A 106 8.13 3.16 -13.28
C ILE A 106 6.96 2.52 -14.01
N MET A 107 5.78 3.12 -13.89
CA MET A 107 4.54 2.59 -14.46
C MET A 107 4.39 2.99 -15.93
N THR A 108 4.58 4.28 -16.22
CA THR A 108 4.43 4.82 -17.58
C THR A 108 5.39 5.97 -17.80
N ILE A 109 5.86 6.13 -19.03
CA ILE A 109 6.55 7.33 -19.49
C ILE A 109 5.76 7.89 -20.66
N SER A 110 5.45 9.18 -20.62
CA SER A 110 4.72 9.88 -21.66
C SER A 110 5.40 11.19 -22.03
N VAL A 111 5.07 11.74 -23.19
CA VAL A 111 5.56 13.04 -23.66
C VAL A 111 4.42 13.84 -24.26
N ALA A 112 4.46 15.16 -24.11
CA ALA A 112 3.47 16.04 -24.72
C ALA A 112 3.60 16.00 -26.25
N ASN A 113 2.47 15.86 -26.95
CA ASN A 113 2.40 15.95 -28.41
C ASN A 113 1.16 16.76 -28.81
N GLY A 114 1.36 17.98 -29.31
CA GLY A 114 0.27 18.91 -29.63
C GLY A 114 -0.56 19.26 -28.39
N SER A 115 -1.87 18.97 -28.43
CA SER A 115 -2.81 19.20 -27.33
C SER A 115 -2.96 18.02 -26.36
N GLY A 116 -2.27 16.90 -26.61
CA GLY A 116 -2.38 15.67 -25.82
C GLY A 116 -1.05 15.19 -25.25
N SER A 117 -1.10 14.04 -24.58
CA SER A 117 0.07 13.30 -24.11
C SER A 117 0.09 11.93 -24.77
N VAL A 118 1.23 11.56 -25.35
CA VAL A 118 1.45 10.25 -25.96
C VAL A 118 2.29 9.40 -25.01
N ARG A 119 1.87 8.17 -24.75
CA ARG A 119 2.58 7.22 -23.89
C ARG A 119 3.61 6.47 -24.74
N ILE A 120 4.87 6.53 -24.32
CA ILE A 120 5.99 5.87 -25.01
C ILE A 120 6.43 4.59 -24.29
N PHE A 121 6.13 4.47 -22.99
CA PHE A 121 6.39 3.27 -22.21
C PHE A 121 5.21 3.00 -21.26
N GLU A 122 4.88 1.72 -21.10
CA GLU A 122 3.95 1.21 -20.11
C GLU A 122 4.45 -0.13 -19.59
N GLU A 123 4.58 -0.27 -18.27
CA GLU A 123 5.00 -1.52 -17.64
C GLU A 123 3.92 -2.59 -17.85
N ALA A 124 4.27 -3.64 -18.60
CA ALA A 124 3.35 -4.70 -18.98
C ALA A 124 2.93 -5.58 -17.79
N LYS A 125 3.78 -5.70 -16.77
CA LYS A 125 3.54 -6.52 -15.58
C LYS A 125 3.82 -5.71 -14.30
N PRO A 126 2.98 -4.72 -13.97
CA PRO A 126 3.26 -3.74 -12.91
C PRO A 126 3.33 -4.32 -11.50
N ASN A 127 2.90 -5.57 -11.31
CA ASN A 127 2.97 -6.29 -10.04
C ASN A 127 4.01 -7.41 -10.05
N SER A 128 4.89 -7.47 -11.07
CA SER A 128 6.03 -8.37 -11.06
C SER A 128 7.14 -7.85 -10.15
N GLU A 129 7.76 -8.76 -9.43
CA GLU A 129 8.97 -8.56 -8.66
C GLU A 129 10.14 -7.97 -9.48
N LEU A 130 10.16 -8.20 -10.80
CA LEU A 130 11.23 -7.75 -11.69
C LEU A 130 11.22 -6.22 -11.91
N CYS A 131 10.03 -5.60 -11.90
CA CYS A 131 9.86 -4.16 -12.08
C CYS A 131 9.81 -3.39 -10.75
N CYS A 132 9.72 -4.09 -9.62
CA CYS A 132 9.67 -3.49 -8.28
C CYS A 132 11.09 -3.25 -7.77
N LYS A 133 11.63 -2.04 -8.01
CA LYS A 133 13.00 -1.67 -7.66
C LYS A 133 13.06 -1.32 -6.15
N PRO A 134 13.88 -2.02 -5.34
CA PRO A 134 14.00 -1.72 -3.92
C PRO A 134 14.75 -0.39 -3.73
N LEU A 135 14.23 0.47 -2.86
CA LEU A 135 14.80 1.78 -2.58
C LEU A 135 15.39 1.87 -1.18
N CYS A 136 14.67 1.34 -0.17
CA CYS A 136 15.12 1.30 1.21
C CYS A 136 14.70 -0.01 1.87
N LEU A 137 15.65 -0.62 2.57
CA LEU A 137 15.44 -1.80 3.39
C LEU A 137 15.80 -1.44 4.83
N MET A 138 14.94 -1.82 5.77
CA MET A 138 15.23 -1.66 7.20
C MET A 138 14.78 -2.88 7.99
N LEU A 139 15.56 -3.25 9.00
CA LEU A 139 15.13 -4.14 10.07
C LEU A 139 14.48 -3.25 11.14
N ALA A 140 13.16 -3.14 11.05
CA ALA A 140 12.30 -2.30 11.90
C ALA A 140 10.87 -2.89 11.88
N ASP A 141 10.05 -2.54 12.88
CA ASP A 141 8.62 -2.77 12.82
C ASP A 141 7.96 -1.56 12.15
N GLU A 142 7.07 -1.78 11.17
CA GLU A 142 6.26 -0.71 10.58
C GLU A 142 5.33 -0.03 11.62
N SER A 143 5.10 -0.70 12.75
CA SER A 143 4.29 -0.20 13.86
C SER A 143 5.09 0.63 14.86
N ASP A 144 6.43 0.67 14.73
CA ASP A 144 7.30 1.60 15.47
C ASP A 144 7.40 2.90 14.67
N HIS A 145 6.50 3.83 14.99
CA HIS A 145 6.32 5.08 14.26
C HIS A 145 7.57 5.96 14.30
N GLU A 146 8.24 6.04 15.45
CA GLU A 146 9.46 6.82 15.64
C GLU A 146 10.59 6.32 14.72
N THR A 147 10.84 5.00 14.72
CA THR A 147 11.87 4.41 13.85
C THR A 147 11.50 4.53 12.38
N LEU A 148 10.24 4.24 12.02
CA LEU A 148 9.77 4.31 10.64
C LEU A 148 9.91 5.72 10.06
N THR A 149 9.44 6.74 10.79
CA THR A 149 9.53 8.14 10.37
C THR A 149 10.96 8.63 10.30
N ALA A 150 11.81 8.26 11.26
CA ALA A 150 13.23 8.63 11.25
C ALA A 150 13.96 8.11 10.00
N ILE A 151 13.66 6.88 9.58
CA ILE A 151 14.32 6.25 8.42
C ILE A 151 13.71 6.72 7.08
N LEU A 152 12.39 6.87 7.00
CA LEU A 152 11.71 7.20 5.74
C LEU A 152 11.63 8.70 5.46
N SER A 153 11.64 9.57 6.46
CA SER A 153 11.50 11.03 6.25
C SER A 153 12.54 11.64 5.28
N PRO A 154 13.82 11.19 5.22
CA PRO A 154 14.75 11.67 4.20
C PRO A 154 14.30 11.33 2.77
N LEU A 155 13.74 10.13 2.55
CA LEU A 155 13.19 9.74 1.25
C LEU A 155 11.97 10.59 0.87
N ILE A 156 11.12 10.89 1.85
CA ILE A 156 9.97 11.77 1.61
C ILE A 156 10.43 13.19 1.28
N ALA A 157 11.45 13.72 1.98
CA ALA A 157 12.02 15.02 1.66
C ALA A 157 12.58 15.06 0.22
N GLU A 158 13.33 14.02 -0.19
CA GLU A 158 13.83 13.84 -1.55
C GLU A 158 12.67 13.79 -2.56
N ARG A 159 11.63 13.00 -2.28
CA ARG A 159 10.41 12.89 -3.10
C ARG A 159 9.69 14.22 -3.29
N GLU A 160 9.44 14.96 -2.22
CA GLU A 160 8.71 16.22 -2.27
C GLU A 160 9.44 17.27 -3.11
N THR A 161 10.76 17.39 -2.97
CA THR A 161 11.51 18.35 -3.79
C THR A 161 11.59 17.95 -5.26
N MET A 162 11.51 16.64 -5.59
CA MET A 162 11.50 16.16 -6.97
C MET A 162 10.20 16.50 -7.71
N LYS A 163 9.06 16.58 -7.02
CA LYS A 163 7.77 16.96 -7.65
C LYS A 163 7.78 18.34 -8.28
N SER A 164 8.55 19.27 -7.72
CA SER A 164 8.66 20.67 -8.19
C SER A 164 9.88 20.91 -9.07
N SER A 165 10.53 19.86 -9.58
CA SER A 165 11.73 19.98 -10.41
C SER A 165 11.64 19.16 -11.69
N GLU A 166 12.62 19.36 -12.56
CA GLU A 166 12.84 18.60 -13.79
C GLU A 166 14.22 17.96 -13.73
N LEU A 167 14.28 16.66 -14.02
CA LEU A 167 15.53 15.93 -14.17
C LEU A 167 16.04 16.09 -15.60
N MET A 168 17.27 16.58 -15.74
CA MET A 168 17.99 16.57 -17.01
C MET A 168 18.89 15.34 -17.07
N LEU A 169 18.63 14.44 -18.00
CA LEU A 169 19.36 13.18 -18.14
C LEU A 169 19.69 12.93 -19.61
N GLU A 170 20.95 12.66 -19.91
CA GLU A 170 21.35 12.21 -21.24
C GLU A 170 20.82 10.81 -21.47
N VAL A 171 20.12 10.55 -22.57
CA VAL A 171 19.60 9.24 -22.98
C VAL A 171 19.80 9.17 -24.50
N GLY A 172 20.30 8.08 -25.07
CA GLY A 172 20.58 7.97 -26.50
C GLY A 172 21.48 9.09 -27.04
N GLY A 173 22.43 9.59 -26.24
CA GLY A 173 23.31 10.71 -26.59
C GLY A 173 22.66 12.10 -26.56
N ILE A 174 21.41 12.22 -26.11
CA ILE A 174 20.63 13.48 -26.13
C ILE A 174 20.18 13.82 -24.71
N LEU A 175 20.39 15.06 -24.31
CA LEU A 175 19.93 15.57 -23.03
C LEU A 175 18.41 15.74 -23.04
N ARG A 176 17.69 14.96 -22.23
CA ARG A 176 16.23 14.97 -22.12
C ARG A 176 15.77 15.46 -20.74
N SER A 177 14.62 16.13 -20.69
CA SER A 177 13.96 16.60 -19.47
C SER A 177 12.87 15.63 -19.02
N PHE A 178 12.85 15.26 -17.74
CA PHE A 178 11.87 14.37 -17.12
C PHE A 178 11.20 15.03 -15.91
N LYS A 179 9.89 14.86 -15.80
CA LYS A 179 9.05 15.22 -14.65
C LYS A 179 8.53 13.95 -14.00
N PHE A 180 8.37 13.97 -12.68
CA PHE A 180 7.89 12.81 -11.93
C PHE A 180 6.52 13.06 -11.32
N ILE A 181 5.65 12.07 -11.43
CA ILE A 181 4.38 11.98 -10.70
C ILE A 181 4.47 10.74 -9.82
N PHE A 182 4.59 10.95 -8.51
CA PHE A 182 4.62 9.88 -7.53
C PHE A 182 3.20 9.48 -7.13
N ARG A 183 2.91 8.17 -7.13
CA ARG A 183 1.63 7.61 -6.74
C ARG A 183 1.86 6.56 -5.68
N GLY A 184 1.65 6.94 -4.42
CA GLY A 184 1.74 6.02 -3.29
C GLY A 184 0.51 5.12 -3.21
N THR A 185 0.53 3.97 -3.89
CA THR A 185 -0.61 3.03 -3.95
C THR A 185 -0.27 1.61 -3.49
N GLY A 186 1.00 1.25 -3.36
CA GLY A 186 1.42 -0.09 -2.93
C GLY A 186 1.57 -0.20 -1.42
N TYR A 187 0.52 0.18 -0.68
CA TYR A 187 0.47 0.18 0.78
C TYR A 187 -0.77 -0.60 1.21
N ASP A 188 -0.64 -1.45 2.23
CA ASP A 188 -1.83 -2.05 2.85
C ASP A 188 -2.60 -1.01 3.68
N GLU A 189 -3.86 -1.31 4.03
CA GLU A 189 -4.69 -0.35 4.77
C GLU A 189 -4.09 0.02 6.13
N LYS A 190 -3.40 -0.94 6.78
CA LYS A 190 -2.75 -0.71 8.08
C LYS A 190 -1.70 0.38 7.94
N LEU A 191 -0.80 0.26 6.97
CA LEU A 191 0.27 1.20 6.74
C LEU A 191 -0.24 2.54 6.20
N VAL A 192 -1.25 2.54 5.31
CA VAL A 192 -1.92 3.79 4.90
C VAL A 192 -2.42 4.56 6.11
N ARG A 193 -3.10 3.89 7.04
CA ARG A 193 -3.62 4.55 8.26
C ARG A 193 -2.50 5.12 9.11
N GLU A 194 -1.41 4.37 9.30
CA GLU A 194 -0.26 4.80 10.08
C GLU A 194 0.41 6.05 9.49
N VAL A 195 0.66 6.06 8.16
CA VAL A 195 1.41 7.15 7.50
C VAL A 195 0.56 8.37 7.16
N GLU A 196 -0.76 8.19 7.04
CA GLU A 196 -1.75 9.26 6.84
C GLU A 196 -2.42 9.72 8.15
N GLY A 197 -1.94 9.26 9.31
CA GLY A 197 -2.36 9.74 10.62
C GLY A 197 -3.80 9.38 11.03
N LEU A 198 -4.34 8.32 10.44
CA LEU A 198 -5.68 7.81 10.71
C LEU A 198 -5.66 6.83 11.88
N GLU A 199 -6.77 6.77 12.62
CA GLU A 199 -6.99 5.66 13.55
C GLU A 199 -6.90 4.29 12.86
N ALA A 200 -6.46 3.28 13.60
CA ALA A 200 -6.31 1.91 13.10
C ALA A 200 -7.62 1.30 12.54
N SER A 201 -7.51 0.21 11.77
CA SER A 201 -8.62 -0.43 11.03
C SER A 201 -9.81 -0.88 11.89
N GLY A 202 -9.62 -1.00 13.21
CA GLY A 202 -10.70 -1.27 14.18
C GLY A 202 -11.59 -0.08 14.49
N SER A 203 -11.27 1.12 13.99
CA SER A 203 -12.03 2.35 14.23
C SER A 203 -13.49 2.24 13.73
N VAL A 204 -14.32 3.15 14.25
CA VAL A 204 -15.63 3.43 13.69
C VAL A 204 -15.51 4.13 12.34
N TYR A 205 -14.44 4.89 12.07
CA TYR A 205 -14.16 5.48 10.76
C TYR A 205 -13.45 4.44 9.88
N ILE A 206 -14.24 3.75 9.06
CA ILE A 206 -13.80 2.51 8.40
C ILE A 206 -13.00 2.71 7.13
N CYS A 207 -13.04 3.90 6.54
CA CYS A 207 -12.51 4.13 5.20
C CYS A 207 -11.30 5.06 5.24
N THR A 208 -10.28 4.74 4.44
CA THR A 208 -9.14 5.63 4.18
C THR A 208 -9.43 6.66 3.07
N LEU A 209 -10.57 6.52 2.38
CA LEU A 209 -10.96 7.36 1.24
C LEU A 209 -12.12 8.33 1.57
N CYS A 210 -13.01 7.97 2.49
CA CYS A 210 -14.16 8.79 2.88
C CYS A 210 -14.33 8.87 4.41
N ASP A 211 -15.31 9.65 4.85
CA ASP A 211 -15.54 9.95 6.27
C ASP A 211 -16.61 9.08 6.94
N ALA A 212 -17.16 8.12 6.19
CA ALA A 212 -18.25 7.28 6.67
C ALA A 212 -17.84 6.46 7.91
N THR A 213 -18.75 6.43 8.87
CA THR A 213 -18.66 5.50 9.99
C THR A 213 -19.05 4.09 9.55
N ARG A 214 -18.69 3.07 10.34
CA ARG A 214 -19.06 1.67 10.10
C ARG A 214 -20.56 1.49 9.99
N LEU A 215 -21.32 2.20 10.83
CA LEU A 215 -22.77 2.15 10.83
C LEU A 215 -23.35 2.77 9.56
N GLU A 216 -22.92 3.98 9.21
CA GLU A 216 -23.38 4.66 7.98
C GLU A 216 -23.05 3.84 6.73
N ALA A 217 -21.83 3.32 6.66
CA ALA A 217 -21.40 2.48 5.55
C ALA A 217 -22.22 1.19 5.45
N SER A 218 -22.61 0.57 6.58
CA SER A 218 -23.48 -0.63 6.57
C SER A 218 -24.91 -0.34 6.10
N GLN A 219 -25.38 0.91 6.23
CA GLN A 219 -26.71 1.33 5.80
C GLN A 219 -26.73 1.77 4.33
N ASN A 220 -25.70 2.51 3.90
CA ASN A 220 -25.61 3.08 2.57
C ASN A 220 -24.96 2.12 1.56
N LEU A 221 -23.91 1.40 1.98
CA LEU A 221 -23.09 0.45 1.21
C LEU A 221 -22.33 1.08 0.04
N VAL A 222 -23.02 1.68 -0.94
CA VAL A 222 -22.45 2.00 -2.26
C VAL A 222 -22.38 3.48 -2.61
N PHE A 223 -23.16 4.36 -1.97
CA PHE A 223 -23.15 5.79 -2.30
C PHE A 223 -22.20 6.59 -1.41
N HIS A 224 -20.91 6.44 -1.69
CA HIS A 224 -19.84 7.21 -1.07
C HIS A 224 -18.97 7.86 -2.15
N SER A 225 -18.38 9.01 -1.83
CA SER A 225 -17.38 9.68 -2.66
C SER A 225 -16.04 9.74 -1.92
N ILE A 226 -14.95 9.78 -2.66
CA ILE A 226 -13.63 10.05 -2.09
C ILE A 226 -13.62 11.49 -1.60
N THR A 227 -13.40 11.67 -0.29
CA THR A 227 -13.27 13.00 0.36
C THR A 227 -11.86 13.22 0.87
N ARG A 228 -11.26 12.19 1.50
CA ARG A 228 -9.94 12.29 2.13
C ARG A 228 -8.83 12.50 1.12
N SER A 229 -7.83 13.25 1.55
CA SER A 229 -6.55 13.44 0.87
C SER A 229 -5.47 13.76 1.90
N HIS A 230 -4.20 13.61 1.51
CA HIS A 230 -3.07 13.94 2.39
C HIS A 230 -3.11 15.39 2.91
N SER A 231 -3.43 16.34 2.03
CA SER A 231 -3.54 17.76 2.41
C SER A 231 -4.69 18.02 3.38
N GLU A 232 -5.82 17.34 3.22
CA GLU A 232 -6.93 17.42 4.16
C GLU A 232 -6.59 16.77 5.50
N ASN A 233 -5.93 15.61 5.50
CA ASN A 233 -5.50 14.95 6.73
C ASN A 233 -4.53 15.83 7.52
N LEU A 234 -3.62 16.56 6.86
CA LEU A 234 -2.75 17.54 7.53
C LEU A 234 -3.58 18.64 8.22
N GLN A 235 -4.59 19.20 7.54
CA GLN A 235 -5.47 20.22 8.13
C GLN A 235 -6.29 19.69 9.31
N ARG A 236 -6.78 18.45 9.20
CA ARG A 236 -7.51 17.76 10.27
C ARG A 236 -6.62 17.51 11.48
N TYR A 237 -5.37 17.09 11.27
CA TYR A 237 -4.39 16.96 12.35
C TYR A 237 -4.09 18.29 13.04
N GLU A 238 -3.91 19.38 12.28
CA GLU A 238 -3.69 20.71 12.88
C GLU A 238 -4.91 21.16 13.72
N THR A 239 -6.12 20.82 13.27
CA THR A 239 -7.35 21.02 14.05
C THR A 239 -7.38 20.17 15.32
N TRP A 240 -7.04 18.89 15.23
CA TRP A 240 -6.92 17.97 16.36
C TRP A 240 -5.93 18.48 17.41
N ARG A 241 -4.72 18.85 16.98
CA ARG A 241 -3.65 19.32 17.87
C ARG A 241 -3.98 20.65 18.54
N ALA A 242 -4.55 21.60 17.80
CA ALA A 242 -4.82 22.94 18.31
C ALA A 242 -6.14 23.04 19.11
N ASN A 243 -7.09 22.14 18.86
CA ASN A 243 -8.47 22.19 19.39
C ASN A 243 -9.04 23.62 19.44
N PRO A 244 -9.16 24.31 18.29
CA PRO A 244 -9.52 25.73 18.25
C PRO A 244 -10.95 26.01 18.72
N TYR A 245 -11.80 24.99 18.79
CA TYR A 245 -13.20 25.09 19.20
C TYR A 245 -13.43 24.66 20.66
N HIS A 246 -12.36 24.27 21.39
CA HIS A 246 -12.44 23.80 22.77
C HIS A 246 -13.44 22.65 22.98
N GLU A 247 -13.50 21.75 22.02
CA GLU A 247 -14.39 20.58 22.02
C GLU A 247 -13.88 19.52 22.99
N SER A 248 -14.80 18.67 23.48
CA SER A 248 -14.42 17.43 24.15
C SER A 248 -13.70 16.49 23.18
N VAL A 249 -13.02 15.46 23.70
CA VAL A 249 -12.26 14.52 22.87
C VAL A 249 -13.14 13.80 21.85
N ASP A 250 -14.37 13.43 22.21
CA ASP A 250 -15.29 12.71 21.31
C ASP A 250 -15.84 13.63 20.21
N GLU A 251 -16.19 14.87 20.54
CA GLU A 251 -16.63 15.88 19.58
C GLU A 251 -15.50 16.26 18.61
N LEU A 252 -14.30 16.47 19.13
CA LEU A 252 -13.12 16.80 18.32
C LEU A 252 -12.75 15.63 17.40
N ARG A 253 -12.79 14.39 17.91
CA ARG A 253 -12.56 13.17 17.14
C ARG A 253 -13.56 13.03 16.01
N ASP A 254 -14.84 13.36 16.25
CA ASP A 254 -15.83 13.37 15.18
C ASP A 254 -15.60 14.49 14.17
N ARG A 255 -15.21 15.70 14.61
CA ARG A 255 -14.86 16.79 13.71
C ARG A 255 -13.74 16.41 12.74
N VAL A 256 -12.69 15.76 13.24
CA VAL A 256 -11.52 15.38 12.43
C VAL A 256 -11.65 13.99 11.80
N LYS A 257 -12.79 13.31 12.02
CA LYS A 257 -13.11 11.98 11.47
C LYS A 257 -11.99 10.96 11.71
N GLY A 258 -11.46 10.93 12.93
CA GLY A 258 -10.43 9.97 13.35
C GLY A 258 -9.00 10.26 12.85
N VAL A 259 -8.70 11.46 12.37
CA VAL A 259 -7.31 11.90 12.16
C VAL A 259 -6.74 12.41 13.49
N SER A 260 -5.85 11.65 14.11
CA SER A 260 -5.30 11.95 15.44
C SER A 260 -3.77 11.93 15.52
N ALA A 261 -3.10 11.51 14.44
CA ALA A 261 -1.66 11.59 14.26
C ALA A 261 -1.32 12.43 13.03
N LYS A 262 -0.07 12.91 12.94
CA LYS A 262 0.34 13.78 11.84
C LYS A 262 0.68 12.92 10.61
N PRO A 263 0.02 13.14 9.45
CA PRO A 263 0.44 12.51 8.20
C PRO A 263 1.89 12.88 7.86
N PHE A 264 2.67 11.93 7.36
CA PHE A 264 4.05 12.19 6.94
C PHE A 264 4.43 11.62 5.58
N ILE A 265 3.63 10.71 5.00
CA ILE A 265 3.77 10.23 3.61
C ILE A 265 2.47 10.52 2.88
N GLU A 266 2.53 11.24 1.76
CA GLU A 266 1.37 11.38 0.87
C GLU A 266 1.15 10.10 0.08
N THR A 267 0.03 9.45 0.38
CA THR A 267 -0.52 8.32 -0.37
C THR A 267 -1.61 8.80 -1.33
N LEU A 268 -1.83 8.05 -2.42
CA LEU A 268 -2.95 8.30 -3.30
C LEU A 268 -4.17 7.56 -2.76
N PRO A 269 -5.33 8.22 -2.53
CA PRO A 269 -6.56 7.56 -2.11
C PRO A 269 -6.96 6.45 -3.11
N SER A 270 -6.73 5.20 -2.72
CA SER A 270 -6.87 4.03 -3.58
C SER A 270 -7.11 2.78 -2.73
N ILE A 271 -7.22 1.63 -3.39
CA ILE A 271 -7.40 0.33 -2.76
C ILE A 271 -6.27 -0.58 -3.24
N ASP A 272 -5.57 -1.22 -2.31
CA ASP A 272 -4.66 -2.30 -2.67
C ASP A 272 -5.46 -3.55 -3.04
N ALA A 273 -5.37 -3.96 -4.31
CA ALA A 273 -6.10 -5.10 -4.84
C ALA A 273 -5.75 -6.40 -4.10
N LEU A 274 -4.49 -6.62 -3.72
CA LEU A 274 -4.08 -7.87 -3.09
C LEU A 274 -4.73 -8.03 -1.70
N HIS A 275 -4.61 -7.00 -0.84
CA HIS A 275 -5.21 -7.05 0.48
C HIS A 275 -6.74 -6.97 0.44
N CYS A 276 -7.32 -6.31 -0.56
CA CYS A 276 -8.77 -6.34 -0.82
C CYS A 276 -9.25 -7.76 -1.11
N ASP A 277 -8.61 -8.48 -2.03
CA ASP A 277 -8.93 -9.88 -2.36
C ASP A 277 -8.81 -10.79 -1.13
N ILE A 278 -7.73 -10.63 -0.36
CA ILE A 278 -7.50 -11.42 0.86
C ILE A 278 -8.57 -11.12 1.91
N GLY A 279 -8.91 -9.85 2.12
CA GLY A 279 -9.93 -9.41 3.07
C GLY A 279 -11.32 -9.92 2.70
N ASN A 280 -11.72 -9.74 1.44
CA ASN A 280 -13.01 -10.21 0.92
C ASN A 280 -13.11 -11.73 1.03
N ALA A 281 -12.08 -12.48 0.61
CA ALA A 281 -12.08 -13.93 0.74
C ALA A 281 -12.14 -14.40 2.21
N ALA A 282 -11.49 -13.69 3.13
CA ALA A 282 -11.58 -14.00 4.55
C ALA A 282 -13.01 -13.78 5.09
N GLU A 283 -13.69 -12.73 4.63
CA GLU A 283 -15.09 -12.49 5.00
C GLU A 283 -16.03 -13.52 4.36
N PHE A 284 -15.85 -13.89 3.10
CA PHE A 284 -16.61 -14.99 2.47
C PHE A 284 -16.36 -16.33 3.17
N TYR A 285 -15.11 -16.64 3.54
CA TYR A 285 -14.79 -17.82 4.34
C TYR A 285 -15.52 -17.81 5.68
N ARG A 286 -15.65 -16.65 6.33
CA ARG A 286 -16.46 -16.48 7.54
C ARG A 286 -17.95 -16.68 7.25
N ILE A 287 -18.49 -16.07 6.20
CA ILE A 287 -19.89 -16.23 5.78
C ILE A 287 -20.21 -17.72 5.59
N PHE A 288 -19.36 -18.47 4.86
CA PHE A 288 -19.54 -19.91 4.66
C PHE A 288 -19.63 -20.68 5.99
N GLN A 289 -18.79 -20.37 6.97
CA GLN A 289 -18.88 -20.99 8.29
C GLN A 289 -20.20 -20.69 9.00
N LEU A 290 -20.69 -19.45 8.89
CA LEU A 290 -21.91 -19.00 9.54
C LEU A 290 -23.16 -19.60 8.86
N GLU A 291 -23.14 -19.78 7.55
CA GLU A 291 -24.22 -20.44 6.80
C GLU A 291 -24.30 -21.93 7.10
N ILE A 292 -23.16 -22.62 7.19
CA ILE A 292 -23.10 -24.03 7.66
C ILE A 292 -23.71 -24.17 9.06
N GLY A 293 -23.53 -23.15 9.90
CA GLY A 293 -24.06 -23.12 11.26
C GLY A 293 -25.49 -22.61 11.41
N GLU A 294 -26.13 -22.19 10.32
CA GLU A 294 -27.44 -21.51 10.32
C GLU A 294 -27.56 -20.42 11.40
N VAL A 295 -26.53 -19.56 11.54
CA VAL A 295 -26.44 -18.56 12.63
C VAL A 295 -27.60 -17.56 12.61
N TYR A 296 -28.24 -17.37 11.46
CA TYR A 296 -29.46 -16.57 11.32
C TYR A 296 -30.66 -17.16 12.10
N ARG A 297 -30.66 -18.48 12.39
CA ARG A 297 -31.64 -19.15 13.27
C ARG A 297 -31.15 -19.27 14.70
N ASN A 298 -29.84 -19.46 14.90
CA ASN A 298 -29.23 -19.60 16.22
C ASN A 298 -28.12 -18.56 16.45
N SER A 299 -28.53 -17.38 16.93
CA SER A 299 -27.65 -16.25 17.17
C SER A 299 -26.63 -16.48 18.30
N ASN A 300 -26.91 -17.41 19.21
CA ASN A 300 -26.11 -17.63 20.44
C ASN A 300 -25.14 -18.83 20.34
N ALA A 301 -24.65 -19.13 19.14
CA ALA A 301 -23.70 -20.22 18.94
C ALA A 301 -22.38 -20.00 19.69
N THR A 302 -21.98 -21.02 20.43
CA THR A 302 -20.75 -21.07 21.24
C THR A 302 -19.49 -21.06 20.37
N ARG A 303 -18.34 -20.77 21.00
CA ARG A 303 -17.05 -20.79 20.31
C ARG A 303 -16.71 -22.20 19.80
N GLU A 304 -17.08 -23.23 20.55
CA GLU A 304 -16.87 -24.63 20.21
C GLU A 304 -17.69 -25.05 18.98
N GLU A 305 -18.94 -24.59 18.88
CA GLU A 305 -19.78 -24.81 17.69
C GLU A 305 -19.22 -24.14 16.45
N ARG A 306 -18.79 -22.88 16.55
CA ARG A 306 -18.15 -22.17 15.44
C ARG A 306 -16.88 -22.87 14.95
N LYS A 307 -16.06 -23.39 15.88
CA LYS A 307 -14.87 -24.20 15.54
C LYS A 307 -15.25 -25.51 14.82
N LYS A 308 -16.37 -26.13 15.18
CA LYS A 308 -16.86 -27.34 14.47
C LYS A 308 -17.24 -26.99 13.04
N TRP A 309 -17.96 -25.89 12.81
CA TRP A 309 -18.34 -25.46 11.45
C TRP A 309 -17.12 -25.12 10.59
N GLN A 310 -16.14 -24.43 11.16
CA GLN A 310 -14.85 -24.21 10.50
C GLN A 310 -14.19 -25.54 10.10
N THR A 311 -14.13 -26.51 11.01
CA THR A 311 -13.53 -27.83 10.73
C THR A 311 -14.28 -28.59 9.63
N ILE A 312 -15.61 -28.46 9.57
CA ILE A 312 -16.44 -29.07 8.53
C ILE A 312 -16.13 -28.43 7.18
N LEU A 313 -16.13 -27.09 7.11
CA LEU A 313 -15.80 -26.34 5.90
C LEU A 313 -14.40 -26.70 5.40
N ASP A 314 -13.40 -26.69 6.27
CA ASP A 314 -12.01 -27.01 5.95
C ASP A 314 -11.84 -28.41 5.37
N LYS A 315 -12.50 -29.41 5.96
CA LYS A 315 -12.49 -30.78 5.43
C LYS A 315 -13.14 -30.86 4.05
N HIS A 316 -14.22 -30.12 3.85
CA HIS A 316 -14.96 -30.13 2.60
C HIS A 316 -14.20 -29.41 1.47
N LEU A 317 -13.66 -28.21 1.74
CA LEU A 317 -12.80 -27.47 0.80
C LEU A 317 -11.55 -28.27 0.43
N ARG A 318 -10.96 -29.00 1.39
CA ARG A 318 -9.86 -29.92 1.07
C ARG A 318 -10.30 -31.03 0.11
N LYS A 319 -11.48 -31.62 0.34
CA LYS A 319 -11.99 -32.74 -0.46
C LYS A 319 -12.41 -32.32 -1.87
N LYS A 320 -13.08 -31.18 -2.01
CA LYS A 320 -13.68 -30.72 -3.28
C LYS A 320 -12.77 -29.79 -4.08
N MET A 321 -12.10 -28.86 -3.39
CA MET A 321 -11.31 -27.80 -4.01
C MET A 321 -9.80 -28.03 -3.90
N ASN A 322 -9.36 -29.13 -3.29
CA ASN A 322 -7.95 -29.39 -2.97
C ASN A 322 -7.29 -28.25 -2.18
N LEU A 323 -8.08 -27.53 -1.38
CA LEU A 323 -7.61 -26.42 -0.54
C LEU A 323 -7.20 -26.93 0.84
N LYS A 324 -5.92 -26.80 1.16
CA LYS A 324 -5.42 -27.11 2.51
C LYS A 324 -5.82 -25.98 3.46
N PRO A 325 -6.33 -26.27 4.67
CA PRO A 325 -6.58 -25.26 5.69
C PRO A 325 -5.30 -24.49 6.00
N ILE A 326 -5.44 -23.17 6.14
CA ILE A 326 -4.35 -22.24 6.40
C ILE A 326 -4.68 -21.42 7.66
N MET A 327 -3.64 -20.99 8.37
CA MET A 327 -3.81 -20.17 9.58
C MET A 327 -4.20 -18.73 9.25
N ARG A 328 -3.59 -18.16 8.21
CA ARG A 328 -3.87 -16.81 7.71
C ARG A 328 -4.20 -16.88 6.22
N MET A 329 -5.25 -16.17 5.82
CA MET A 329 -5.67 -16.07 4.43
C MET A 329 -4.53 -15.48 3.59
N ASN A 330 -4.27 -16.05 2.42
CA ASN A 330 -3.29 -15.54 1.47
C ASN A 330 -3.90 -15.43 0.08
N GLY A 331 -3.27 -14.68 -0.83
CA GLY A 331 -3.82 -14.40 -2.15
C GLY A 331 -4.08 -15.65 -3.01
N ASN A 332 -3.27 -16.71 -2.86
CA ASN A 332 -3.49 -17.96 -3.60
C ASN A 332 -4.76 -18.69 -3.12
N PHE A 333 -5.00 -18.69 -1.81
CA PHE A 333 -6.22 -19.27 -1.26
C PHE A 333 -7.43 -18.42 -1.60
N ALA A 334 -7.32 -17.09 -1.48
CA ALA A 334 -8.37 -16.13 -1.83
C ALA A 334 -8.85 -16.33 -3.28
N ARG A 335 -7.94 -16.34 -4.25
CA ARG A 335 -8.27 -16.57 -5.67
C ARG A 335 -8.96 -17.90 -5.96
N LYS A 336 -8.66 -18.94 -5.18
CA LYS A 336 -9.31 -20.25 -5.34
C LYS A 336 -10.66 -20.33 -4.63
N LEU A 337 -10.79 -19.66 -3.48
CA LEU A 337 -12.01 -19.64 -2.69
C LEU A 337 -13.09 -18.78 -3.35
N MET A 338 -12.70 -17.66 -3.96
CA MET A 338 -13.61 -16.74 -4.65
C MET A 338 -13.94 -17.27 -6.06
N SER A 339 -14.64 -18.40 -6.13
CA SER A 339 -15.04 -19.04 -7.40
C SER A 339 -16.42 -19.69 -7.32
N LYS A 340 -17.08 -19.84 -8.47
CA LYS A 340 -18.39 -20.49 -8.59
C LYS A 340 -18.35 -21.94 -8.11
N GLU A 341 -17.28 -22.66 -8.45
CA GLU A 341 -17.08 -24.05 -8.04
C GLU A 341 -16.95 -24.18 -6.52
N THR A 342 -16.30 -23.20 -5.87
CA THR A 342 -16.19 -23.19 -4.40
C THR A 342 -17.54 -23.00 -3.74
N VAL A 343 -18.34 -22.02 -4.19
CA VAL A 343 -19.66 -21.79 -3.58
C VAL A 343 -20.61 -22.95 -3.84
N GLU A 344 -20.54 -23.60 -5.00
CA GLU A 344 -21.27 -24.85 -5.28
C GLU A 344 -20.90 -25.97 -4.30
N ALA A 345 -19.61 -26.17 -4.04
CA ALA A 345 -19.14 -27.13 -3.04
C ALA A 345 -19.64 -26.77 -1.64
N VAL A 346 -19.58 -25.49 -1.25
CA VAL A 346 -20.09 -25.03 0.06
C VAL A 346 -21.59 -25.25 0.19
N CYS A 347 -22.37 -25.07 -0.88
CA CYS A 347 -23.81 -25.30 -0.87
C CYS A 347 -24.19 -26.76 -0.53
N GLU A 348 -23.30 -27.75 -0.77
CA GLU A 348 -23.52 -29.14 -0.31
C GLU A 348 -23.60 -29.26 1.21
N LEU A 349 -23.09 -28.27 1.95
CA LEU A 349 -23.10 -28.22 3.42
C LEU A 349 -24.20 -27.33 4.00
N VAL A 350 -24.90 -26.56 3.16
CA VAL A 350 -25.94 -25.60 3.59
C VAL A 350 -27.30 -26.23 3.39
N HIS A 351 -28.14 -26.29 4.44
CA HIS A 351 -29.42 -27.01 4.37
C HIS A 351 -30.55 -26.24 3.67
N CYS A 352 -30.53 -24.91 3.70
CA CYS A 352 -31.61 -24.08 3.17
C CYS A 352 -31.34 -23.69 1.71
N GLU A 353 -32.20 -24.11 0.77
CA GLU A 353 -32.07 -23.82 -0.66
C GLU A 353 -32.04 -22.31 -0.97
N GLU A 354 -32.89 -21.52 -0.31
CA GLU A 354 -32.89 -20.06 -0.44
C GLU A 354 -31.53 -19.44 -0.04
N ARG A 355 -30.88 -19.97 0.99
CA ARG A 355 -29.52 -19.53 1.40
C ARG A 355 -28.47 -19.99 0.41
N GLN A 356 -28.62 -21.17 -0.20
CA GLN A 356 -27.71 -21.62 -1.26
C GLN A 356 -27.80 -20.69 -2.48
N GLU A 357 -29.01 -20.29 -2.89
CA GLU A 357 -29.21 -19.34 -3.99
C GLU A 357 -28.59 -17.98 -3.67
N ALA A 358 -28.85 -17.43 -2.48
CA ALA A 358 -28.25 -16.17 -2.04
C ALA A 358 -26.71 -16.20 -2.04
N LEU A 359 -26.11 -17.32 -1.61
CA LEU A 359 -24.65 -17.50 -1.64
C LEU A 359 -24.11 -17.55 -3.07
N LYS A 360 -24.81 -18.20 -4.00
CA LYS A 360 -24.40 -18.26 -5.41
C LYS A 360 -24.53 -16.89 -6.07
N GLU A 361 -25.61 -16.16 -5.77
CA GLU A 361 -25.83 -14.81 -6.29
C GLU A 361 -24.75 -13.84 -5.81
N ILE A 362 -24.45 -13.81 -4.50
CA ILE A 362 -23.41 -12.89 -3.98
C ILE A 362 -21.98 -13.25 -4.45
N MET A 363 -21.74 -14.49 -4.87
CA MET A 363 -20.46 -14.88 -5.50
C MET A 363 -20.42 -14.56 -7.00
N ASP A 364 -21.58 -14.39 -7.64
CA ASP A 364 -21.69 -14.00 -9.05
C ASP A 364 -21.54 -12.49 -9.26
N LEU A 365 -22.03 -11.70 -8.30
CA LEU A 365 -21.83 -10.25 -8.20
C LEU A 365 -20.36 -9.91 -7.85
#